data_AF-X1F4C3-F1
#
_entry.id   AF-X1F4C3-F1
#
_cell.length_a   1.000
_cell.length_b   1.000
_cell.length_c   1.000
_cell.angle_alpha   90.00
_cell.angle_beta   90.00
_cell.angle_gamma   90.00
#
_symmetry.space_group_name_H-M   'P 1'
#
loop_
_entity.id
_entity.type
_entity.pdbx_description
1 polymer ?
#
loop_
_entity_poly.entity_id
_entity_poly.type
_entity_poly.pdbx_seq_one_letter_code
_entity_poly.pdbx_strand_id
1 'polypeptide(L)'
;NNLIIILVVNTMENRKSVKEVVSFAKKCFKQTKPKSLEVRRVKDEKVTGFGFPPVVLKSKAIVKYIVCADYTDQLRIYFFSNSGQSLGGKNYDKTLDIKNEIAKKSNLITKFPRNRRSWTF
;
A
#
# COMPACT_ATOMS: atom_id res chain seq x y z
N ASN A 1 -27.97 14.05 0.95
CA ASN A 1 -28.02 12.58 1.04
C ASN A 1 -27.55 11.93 -0.25
N ASN A 2 -26.23 11.78 -0.44
CA ASN A 2 -25.68 11.01 -1.55
C ASN A 2 -24.98 9.76 -1.00
N LEU A 3 -25.75 8.68 -0.85
CA LEU A 3 -25.26 7.37 -0.47
C LEU A 3 -24.58 6.75 -1.71
N ILE A 4 -23.25 6.74 -1.76
CA ILE A 4 -22.51 5.97 -2.75
C ILE A 4 -22.37 4.55 -2.19
N ILE A 5 -23.17 3.63 -2.73
CA ILE A 5 -23.06 2.19 -2.45
C ILE A 5 -21.76 1.69 -3.08
N ILE A 6 -20.75 1.40 -2.26
CA ILE A 6 -19.50 0.77 -2.72
C ILE A 6 -19.72 -0.74 -2.66
N LEU A 7 -19.85 -1.36 -3.84
CA LEU A 7 -19.82 -2.81 -4.04
C LEU A 7 -18.48 -3.35 -3.54
N VAL A 8 -18.52 -4.07 -2.41
CA VAL A 8 -17.41 -4.89 -1.93
C VAL A 8 -17.38 -6.14 -2.80
N VAL A 9 -16.56 -6.12 -3.84
CA VAL A 9 -16.28 -7.33 -4.62
C VAL A 9 -15.34 -8.18 -3.78
N ASN A 10 -15.83 -9.33 -3.33
CA ASN A 10 -15.06 -10.35 -2.63
C ASN A 10 -14.02 -10.92 -3.60
N THR A 11 -12.87 -10.25 -3.76
CA THR A 11 -11.89 -10.61 -4.78
C THR A 11 -10.90 -11.63 -4.25
N MET A 12 -10.95 -12.84 -4.81
CA MET A 12 -9.93 -13.88 -4.68
C MET A 12 -8.51 -13.31 -4.83
N GLU A 13 -7.57 -13.81 -4.04
CA GLU A 13 -6.17 -13.43 -4.11
C GLU A 13 -5.59 -13.66 -5.51
N ASN A 14 -5.36 -12.58 -6.26
CA ASN A 14 -4.71 -12.68 -7.54
C ASN A 14 -3.20 -12.71 -7.36
N ARG A 15 -2.60 -13.91 -7.30
CA ARG A 15 -1.14 -14.11 -7.16
C ARG A 15 -0.32 -13.32 -8.20
N LYS A 16 -0.87 -13.04 -9.38
CA LYS A 16 -0.23 -12.22 -10.41
C LYS A 16 -0.10 -10.75 -9.96
N SER A 17 -1.17 -10.18 -9.41
CA SER A 17 -1.16 -8.80 -8.90
C SER A 17 -0.11 -8.58 -7.81
N VAL A 18 0.01 -9.52 -6.86
CA VAL A 18 1.03 -9.44 -5.80
C VAL A 18 2.44 -9.47 -6.39
N LYS A 19 2.70 -10.34 -7.39
CA LYS A 19 4.01 -10.39 -8.07
C LYS A 19 4.34 -9.08 -8.77
N GLU A 20 3.37 -8.45 -9.41
CA GLU A 20 3.56 -7.15 -10.09
C GLU A 20 3.90 -6.04 -9.09
N VAL A 21 3.13 -5.93 -8.01
CA VAL A 21 3.38 -4.93 -6.95
C VAL A 21 4.73 -5.16 -6.26
N VAL A 22 5.09 -6.41 -5.97
CA VAL A 22 6.40 -6.75 -5.38
C VAL A 22 7.55 -6.48 -6.36
N SER A 23 7.35 -6.74 -7.65
CA SER A 23 8.34 -6.42 -8.70
C SER A 23 8.57 -4.92 -8.80
N PHE A 24 7.49 -4.13 -8.77
CA PHE A 24 7.57 -2.67 -8.68
C PHE A 24 8.35 -2.24 -7.45
N ALA A 25 8.00 -2.75 -6.27
CA ALA A 25 8.67 -2.45 -5.00
C ALA A 25 10.18 -2.74 -5.06
N LYS A 26 10.56 -3.88 -5.63
CA LYS A 26 11.96 -4.26 -5.81
C LYS A 26 12.71 -3.32 -6.77
N LYS A 27 12.09 -2.92 -7.88
CA LYS A 27 12.66 -1.94 -8.82
C LYS A 27 12.82 -0.56 -8.15
N CYS A 28 11.76 -0.09 -7.49
CA CYS A 28 11.74 1.18 -6.77
C CYS A 28 12.84 1.24 -5.70
N PHE A 29 12.99 0.18 -4.90
CA PHE A 29 14.03 0.08 -3.88
C PHE A 29 15.44 0.18 -4.47
N LYS A 30 15.70 -0.50 -5.59
CA LYS A 30 17.02 -0.47 -6.27
C LYS A 30 17.34 0.90 -6.88
N GLN A 31 16.34 1.55 -7.48
CA GLN A 31 16.53 2.80 -8.23
C GLN A 31 16.56 4.03 -7.32
N THR A 32 15.62 4.12 -6.39
CA THR A 32 15.44 5.32 -5.56
C THR A 32 16.06 5.20 -4.17
N LYS A 33 16.51 4.00 -3.78
CA LYS A 33 17.23 3.71 -2.53
C LYS A 33 16.59 4.34 -1.28
N PRO A 34 15.28 4.12 -1.02
CA PRO A 34 14.67 4.54 0.23
C PRO A 34 15.28 3.77 1.41
N LYS A 35 15.19 4.32 2.63
CA LYS A 35 15.67 3.69 3.86
C LYS A 35 14.96 2.36 4.10
N SER A 36 13.64 2.35 3.92
CA SER A 36 12.86 1.12 3.94
C SER A 36 11.71 1.20 2.94
N LEU A 37 11.22 0.04 2.51
CA LEU A 37 10.08 -0.05 1.60
C LEU A 37 9.21 -1.24 1.98
N GLU A 38 7.93 -1.00 2.20
CA GLU A 38 6.96 -2.01 2.63
C GLU A 38 5.85 -2.16 1.60
N VAL A 39 5.54 -3.41 1.24
CA VAL A 39 4.38 -3.75 0.43
C VAL A 39 3.30 -4.27 1.36
N ARG A 40 2.12 -3.68 1.33
CA ARG A 40 1.01 -4.03 2.21
C ARG A 40 -0.29 -4.20 1.43
N ARG A 41 -1.13 -5.11 1.89
CA ARG A 41 -2.49 -5.33 1.39
C ARG A 41 -3.48 -4.64 2.30
N VAL A 42 -4.33 -3.80 1.74
CA VAL A 42 -5.41 -3.13 2.47
C VAL A 42 -6.44 -4.18 2.90
N LYS A 43 -6.82 -4.15 4.18
CA LYS A 43 -7.87 -5.02 4.72
C LYS A 43 -9.20 -4.65 4.08
N ASP A 44 -10.05 -5.64 3.88
CA ASP A 44 -11.43 -5.42 3.44
C ASP A 44 -12.26 -4.89 4.62
N GLU A 45 -12.05 -3.62 4.97
CA GLU A 45 -12.93 -2.91 5.90
C GLU A 45 -14.05 -2.24 5.09
N LYS A 46 -15.27 -2.26 5.61
CA LYS A 46 -16.34 -1.39 5.10
C LYS A 46 -15.85 0.05 5.24
N VAL A 47 -15.32 0.63 4.16
CA VAL A 47 -14.83 2.02 4.13
C VAL A 47 -16.03 2.93 4.33
N THR A 48 -16.33 3.18 5.60
CA THR A 48 -17.40 4.05 6.07
C THR A 48 -16.77 5.42 6.28
N GLY A 49 -16.63 6.19 5.21
CA GLY A 49 -16.18 7.58 5.25
C GLY A 49 -14.72 7.81 4.86
N PHE A 50 -14.43 9.08 4.55
CA PHE A 50 -13.12 9.62 4.17
C PHE A 50 -12.05 9.20 5.18
N GLY A 51 -11.09 8.40 4.72
CA GLY A 51 -9.97 7.93 5.53
C GLY A 51 -8.94 7.22 4.66
N PHE A 52 -7.71 7.11 5.18
CA PHE A 52 -6.62 6.43 4.49
C PHE A 52 -6.91 4.92 4.40
N PRO A 53 -6.59 4.23 3.28
CA PRO A 53 -6.04 4.79 2.03
C PRO A 53 -7.11 5.55 1.25
N PRO A 54 -6.73 6.68 0.61
CA PRO A 54 -7.69 7.45 -0.17
C PRO A 54 -8.27 6.56 -1.26
N VAL A 55 -9.60 6.50 -1.34
CA VAL A 55 -10.25 6.15 -2.61
C VAL A 55 -9.68 7.15 -3.62
N VAL A 56 -8.92 6.68 -4.60
CA VAL A 56 -8.37 7.56 -5.62
C VAL A 56 -9.55 7.96 -6.52
N LEU A 57 -10.21 9.06 -6.13
CA LEU A 57 -11.46 9.56 -6.70
C LEU A 57 -11.37 9.81 -8.21
N LYS A 58 -10.16 9.92 -8.77
CA LYS A 58 -9.95 10.13 -10.20
C LYS A 58 -10.34 8.92 -11.07
N SER A 59 -10.39 7.69 -10.54
CA SER A 59 -10.54 6.49 -11.39
C SER A 59 -11.63 5.49 -10.96
N LYS A 60 -12.43 5.77 -9.93
CA LYS A 60 -13.34 4.78 -9.28
C LYS A 60 -12.64 3.46 -8.89
N ALA A 61 -11.32 3.39 -8.95
CA ALA A 61 -10.56 2.18 -8.71
C ALA A 61 -10.31 2.01 -7.20
N ILE A 62 -10.69 0.85 -6.68
CA ILE A 62 -10.49 0.50 -5.29
C ILE A 62 -9.01 0.17 -5.07
N VAL A 63 -8.38 0.89 -4.14
CA VAL A 63 -7.00 0.60 -3.71
C VAL A 63 -6.99 -0.71 -2.92
N LYS A 64 -6.21 -1.68 -3.39
CA LYS A 64 -6.06 -2.99 -2.74
C LYS A 64 -4.67 -3.20 -2.17
N TYR A 65 -3.65 -2.67 -2.83
CA TYR A 65 -2.27 -2.75 -2.37
C TYR A 65 -1.64 -1.37 -2.28
N ILE A 66 -0.72 -1.23 -1.34
CA ILE A 66 0.05 -0.02 -1.12
C ILE A 66 1.52 -0.37 -1.00
N VAL A 67 2.37 0.48 -1.57
CA VAL A 67 3.82 0.42 -1.41
C VAL A 67 4.27 1.67 -0.69
N CYS A 68 4.79 1.52 0.51
CA CYS A 68 5.25 2.60 1.37
C CYS A 68 6.77 2.67 1.28
N ALA A 69 7.30 3.65 0.56
CA ALA A 69 8.72 3.94 0.47
C ALA A 69 9.08 5.04 1.48
N ASP A 70 9.84 4.66 2.50
CA ASP A 70 10.26 5.50 3.59
C ASP A 70 11.63 6.10 3.29
N TYR A 71 11.65 7.39 3.01
CA TYR A 71 12.85 8.21 2.99
C TYR A 71 13.04 8.85 4.36
N THR A 72 14.26 9.29 4.68
CA THR A 72 14.59 9.88 5.99
C THR A 72 13.61 10.99 6.39
N ASP A 73 13.23 11.83 5.42
CA ASP A 73 12.44 13.04 5.67
C ASP A 73 11.02 12.97 5.10
N GLN A 74 10.72 11.94 4.28
CA GLN A 74 9.45 11.85 3.56
C GLN A 74 8.98 10.40 3.39
N LEU A 75 7.67 10.20 3.46
CA LEU A 75 7.04 8.94 3.13
C LEU A 75 6.35 9.06 1.77
N ARG A 76 6.78 8.26 0.80
CA ARG A 76 6.11 8.15 -0.49
C ARG A 76 5.27 6.89 -0.54
N ILE A 77 4.00 7.04 -0.85
CA ILE A 77 3.05 5.93 -0.92
C ILE A 77 2.56 5.78 -2.35
N TYR A 78 2.70 4.60 -2.90
CA TYR A 78 2.15 4.21 -4.19
C TYR A 78 0.92 3.33 -3.98
N PHE A 79 -0.12 3.59 -4.77
CA PHE A 79 -1.41 2.91 -4.67
C PHE A 79 -1.59 1.97 -5.85
N PHE A 80 -2.15 0.78 -5.61
CA PHE A 80 -2.39 -0.22 -6.63
C PHE A 80 -3.79 -0.82 -6.49
N SER A 81 -4.42 -1.10 -7.62
CA SER A 81 -5.71 -1.77 -7.68
C SER A 81 -5.61 -3.26 -7.34
N ASN A 82 -6.74 -3.94 -7.24
CA ASN A 82 -6.77 -5.39 -7.08
C ASN A 82 -6.13 -6.16 -8.26
N SER A 83 -6.06 -5.57 -9.46
CA SER A 83 -5.38 -6.17 -10.61
C SER A 83 -3.86 -5.99 -10.59
N GLY A 84 -3.31 -5.18 -9.67
CA GLY A 84 -1.88 -4.83 -9.66
C GLY A 84 -1.54 -3.59 -10.48
N GLN A 85 -2.54 -2.93 -11.07
CA GLN A 85 -2.36 -1.69 -11.82
C GLN A 85 -2.02 -0.53 -10.88
N SER A 86 -1.02 0.27 -11.26
CA SER A 86 -0.68 1.50 -10.54
C SER A 86 -1.81 2.52 -10.64
N LEU A 87 -2.20 3.07 -9.50
CA LEU A 87 -3.20 4.13 -9.34
C LEU A 87 -2.53 5.49 -9.02
N GLY A 88 -1.20 5.54 -9.07
CA GLY A 88 -0.40 6.73 -8.75
C GLY A 88 0.26 6.65 -7.38
N GLY A 89 0.74 7.79 -6.89
CA GLY A 89 1.37 7.88 -5.57
C GLY A 89 1.36 9.29 -5.01
N LYS A 90 1.58 9.40 -3.70
CA LYS A 90 1.57 10.65 -2.95
C LYS A 90 2.70 10.69 -1.92
N ASN A 91 3.29 11.87 -1.76
CA ASN A 91 4.31 12.13 -0.74
C ASN A 91 3.64 12.69 0.52
N TYR A 92 4.22 12.38 1.67
CA TYR A 92 3.75 12.82 2.97
C TYR A 92 4.94 13.18 3.86
N ASP A 93 4.85 14.34 4.51
CA ASP A 93 5.89 14.84 5.42
C ASP A 93 5.72 14.28 6.85
N LYS A 94 4.48 13.97 7.28
CA LYS A 94 4.19 13.38 8.61
C LYS A 94 4.21 11.85 8.58
N THR A 95 5.40 11.27 8.58
CA THR A 95 5.60 9.84 8.25
C THR A 95 5.08 8.87 9.32
N LEU A 96 5.15 9.21 10.61
CA LEU A 96 4.86 8.26 11.70
C LEU A 96 3.36 7.96 11.86
N ASP A 97 2.52 9.00 11.92
CA ASP A 97 1.07 8.86 12.10
C ASP A 97 0.45 8.07 10.94
N ILE A 98 0.91 8.37 9.72
CA ILE A 98 0.44 7.73 8.50
C ILE A 98 0.87 6.26 8.46
N LYS A 99 2.11 5.94 8.84
CA LYS A 99 2.56 4.54 8.96
C LYS A 99 1.72 3.75 9.96
N ASN A 100 1.37 4.36 11.09
CA ASN A 100 0.56 3.72 12.12
C ASN A 100 -0.87 3.47 11.63
N GLU A 101 -1.49 4.44 10.95
CA GLU A 101 -2.82 4.27 10.38
C GLU A 101 -2.83 3.17 9.30
N ILE A 102 -1.83 3.19 8.42
CA ILE A 102 -1.60 2.15 7.42
C ILE A 102 -1.44 0.79 8.06
N ALA A 103 -0.67 0.70 9.14
CA ALA A 103 -0.41 -0.56 9.80
C ALA A 103 -1.66 -1.19 10.40
N LYS A 104 -2.56 -0.36 10.94
CA LYS A 104 -3.85 -0.82 11.47
C LYS A 104 -4.75 -1.39 10.36
N LYS A 105 -4.80 -0.71 9.21
CA LYS A 105 -5.72 -0.99 8.09
C LYS A 105 -5.14 -1.92 7.01
N SER A 106 -3.92 -2.43 7.18
CA SER A 106 -3.27 -3.26 6.15
C SER A 106 -2.39 -4.37 6.72
N ASN A 107 -2.30 -5.46 5.97
CA ASN A 107 -1.43 -6.59 6.27
C ASN A 107 -0.13 -6.46 5.49
N LEU A 108 1.01 -6.66 6.15
CA LEU A 108 2.33 -6.63 5.51
C LEU A 108 2.49 -7.86 4.60
N ILE A 109 2.85 -7.66 3.34
CA ILE A 109 3.21 -8.72 2.39
C ILE A 109 4.72 -8.93 2.39
N THR A 110 5.49 -7.84 2.24
CA THR A 110 6.94 -7.92 2.21
C THR A 110 7.60 -6.59 2.55
N LYS A 111 8.89 -6.62 2.90
CA LYS A 111 9.69 -5.46 3.30
C LYS A 111 11.09 -5.51 2.69
N PHE A 112 11.60 -4.33 2.37
CA PHE A 112 12.96 -4.07 1.89
C PHE A 112 13.63 -2.98 2.77
N PRO A 113 14.93 -3.09 3.10
CA PRO A 113 15.72 -4.31 2.97
C PRO A 113 15.04 -5.45 3.75
N ARG A 114 15.15 -6.69 3.24
CA ARG A 114 14.72 -7.85 4.02
C ARG A 114 15.64 -7.88 5.22
N ASN A 115 15.11 -7.74 6.44
CA ASN A 115 15.90 -7.94 7.65
C ASN A 115 16.58 -9.31 7.53
N ARG A 116 17.90 -9.31 7.35
CA ARG A 116 18.72 -10.50 7.51
C ARG A 116 18.97 -10.60 9.02
N ARG A 117 18.33 -11.58 9.70
CA ARG A 117 18.45 -11.94 11.14
C ARG A 117 17.55 -11.08 12.06
N SER A 118 16.89 -11.62 13.09
CA SER A 118 17.28 -12.68 14.03
C SER A 118 16.40 -13.94 14.00
N TRP A 119 16.97 -15.08 13.61
CA TRP A 119 16.76 -16.29 14.39
C TRP A 119 17.60 -16.10 15.66
N THR A 120 16.96 -16.05 16.81
CA THR A 120 17.61 -16.12 18.12
C THR A 120 17.21 -17.46 18.72
N PHE A 121 18.23 -18.32 18.83
CA PHE A 121 18.37 -19.60 19.54
C PHE A 121 17.30 -20.67 19.32
#